data_AF-A0A958CNE2-F1
#
_entry.id   AF-A0A958CNE2-F1
#
_cell.length_a   1.000
_cell.length_b   1.000
_cell.length_c   1.000
_cell.angle_alpha   90.00
_cell.angle_beta   90.00
_cell.angle_gamma   90.00
#
_symmetry.space_group_name_H-M   'P 1'
#
loop_
_entity.id
_entity.type
_entity.pdbx_description
1 polymer ?
#
loop_
_entity_poly.entity_id
_entity_poly.type
_entity_poly.pdbx_seq_one_letter_code
_entity_poly.pdbx_strand_id
1 'polypeptide(L)'
;YTTTLTNPYNYAQTMHEEIKVSRFEQLVTKYGMADTFNYYLAKVLGGGTGDGKRGSAGELMRRLARTFYYGKRVLRTTSVPGVMGGFDYFVTTNVTTLTGTPALTQKHLEDEIQNCWEGGGMPDTIVVNGWGKRKITSFYKDAVRTDRSEKMGGTVISSVTTEFGELDIVLDRWSPTNSLRIMDTKKLGWLTIDPFHFEELAKTGDYTRGQVVGDYTFALCNEKAHAIISGFSTSK
;
A
#
# COMPACT_ATOMS: atom_id res chain seq x y z
N TYR A 1 7.58 -31.13 17.97
CA TYR A 1 8.23 -29.81 17.84
C TYR A 1 9.29 -29.93 16.77
N THR A 2 9.03 -29.47 15.56
CA THR A 2 10.01 -29.49 14.46
C THR A 2 10.95 -28.30 14.67
N THR A 3 12.23 -28.57 14.90
CA THR A 3 13.27 -27.57 15.25
C THR A 3 13.86 -26.84 14.03
N THR A 4 13.36 -27.12 12.83
CA THR A 4 13.77 -26.43 11.61
C THR A 4 13.19 -25.01 11.59
N LEU A 5 14.06 -24.01 11.76
CA LEU A 5 13.78 -22.62 11.43
C LEU A 5 13.53 -22.51 9.93
N THR A 6 12.27 -22.44 9.53
CA THR A 6 11.91 -21.93 8.20
C THR A 6 12.08 -20.43 8.25
N ASN A 7 13.24 -19.90 7.82
CA ASN A 7 13.40 -18.45 7.72
C ASN A 7 12.57 -17.96 6.52
N PRO A 8 11.48 -17.21 6.73
CA PRO A 8 10.79 -16.56 5.62
C PRO A 8 11.77 -15.58 4.96
N TYR A 9 11.77 -15.54 3.63
CA TYR A 9 12.65 -14.71 2.83
C TYR A 9 11.86 -13.93 1.78
N ASN A 10 12.38 -12.80 1.35
CA ASN A 10 11.84 -12.02 0.24
C ASN A 10 12.95 -11.72 -0.77
N TYR A 11 12.56 -11.25 -1.95
CA TYR A 11 13.51 -10.76 -2.96
C TYR A 11 13.59 -9.24 -2.92
N ALA A 12 14.76 -8.71 -3.28
CA ALA A 12 14.90 -7.33 -3.69
C ALA A 12 14.24 -7.15 -5.06
N GLN A 13 13.45 -6.10 -5.22
CA GLN A 13 12.86 -5.73 -6.49
C GLN A 13 13.33 -4.35 -6.91
N THR A 14 13.95 -4.30 -8.09
CA THR A 14 14.32 -3.06 -8.77
C THR A 14 13.09 -2.42 -9.40
N MET A 15 12.84 -1.18 -9.03
CA MET A 15 11.82 -0.34 -9.65
C MET A 15 12.53 0.76 -10.43
N HIS A 16 12.30 0.81 -11.74
CA HIS A 16 12.86 1.85 -12.59
C HIS A 16 11.80 2.35 -13.58
N GLU A 17 12.00 3.58 -14.03
CA GLU A 17 11.24 4.17 -15.13
C GLU A 17 12.18 5.05 -15.97
N GLU A 18 12.18 4.82 -17.29
CA GLU A 18 12.96 5.61 -18.23
C GLU A 18 12.17 6.84 -18.69
N ILE A 19 12.84 7.99 -18.71
CA ILE A 19 12.37 9.24 -19.28
C ILE A 19 13.14 9.51 -20.56
N LYS A 20 12.41 9.73 -21.65
CA LYS A 20 12.97 10.07 -22.96
C LYS A 20 12.26 11.29 -23.52
N VAL A 21 13.02 12.28 -23.98
CA VAL A 21 12.48 13.50 -24.60
C VAL A 21 13.25 13.81 -25.87
N SER A 22 12.53 14.00 -26.98
CA SER A 22 13.16 14.37 -28.25
C SER A 22 13.71 15.79 -28.21
N ARG A 23 14.78 16.06 -28.97
CA ARG A 23 15.33 17.42 -29.06
C ARG A 23 14.30 18.43 -29.58
N PHE A 24 13.49 18.04 -30.56
CA PHE A 24 12.43 18.89 -31.09
C PHE A 24 11.42 19.29 -30.01
N GLU A 25 11.01 18.34 -29.17
CA GLU A 25 10.09 18.60 -28.07
C GLU A 25 10.67 19.51 -26.99
N GLN A 26 11.98 19.46 -26.74
CA GLN A 26 12.65 20.39 -25.83
C GLN A 26 12.68 21.81 -26.38
N LEU A 27 12.73 21.98 -27.71
CA LEU A 27 12.74 23.29 -28.37
C LEU A 27 11.33 23.90 -28.48
N VAL A 28 10.29 23.08 -28.59
CA VAL A 28 8.91 23.56 -28.64
C VAL A 28 8.43 23.96 -27.24
N THR A 29 8.22 25.25 -27.03
CA THR A 29 7.63 25.76 -25.79
C THR A 29 6.20 25.25 -25.63
N LYS A 30 5.93 24.54 -24.54
CA LYS A 30 4.58 24.06 -24.19
C LYS A 30 4.01 24.94 -23.09
N TYR A 31 2.77 25.39 -23.26
CA TYR A 31 2.09 26.23 -22.27
C TYR A 31 2.02 25.53 -20.91
N GLY A 32 2.50 26.20 -19.86
CA GLY A 32 2.50 25.67 -18.49
C GLY A 32 3.61 24.66 -18.18
N MET A 33 4.58 24.44 -19.08
CA MET A 33 5.75 23.57 -18.86
C MET A 33 7.04 24.33 -19.15
N ALA A 34 7.84 24.59 -18.11
CA ALA A 34 9.13 25.28 -18.25
C ALA A 34 10.19 24.39 -18.94
N ASP A 35 10.18 23.09 -18.63
CA ASP A 35 11.03 22.09 -19.26
C ASP A 35 10.29 20.74 -19.28
N THR A 36 10.21 20.14 -20.46
CA THR A 36 9.52 18.87 -20.69
C THR A 36 10.23 17.71 -20.01
N PHE A 37 11.57 17.72 -19.93
CA PHE A 37 12.33 16.65 -19.28
C PHE A 37 12.12 16.66 -17.77
N ASN A 38 12.29 17.82 -17.13
CA ASN A 38 12.05 18.00 -15.71
C ASN A 38 10.60 17.72 -15.32
N TYR A 39 9.63 18.06 -16.19
CA TYR A 39 8.23 17.70 -15.96
C TYR A 39 8.01 16.18 -15.91
N TYR A 40 8.61 15.43 -16.83
CA TYR A 40 8.50 13.97 -16.80
C TYR A 40 9.24 13.36 -15.61
N LEU A 41 10.40 13.90 -15.23
CA LEU A 41 11.11 13.52 -14.01
C LEU A 41 10.25 13.71 -12.76
N ALA A 42 9.64 14.90 -12.62
CA ALA A 42 8.72 15.22 -11.54
C ALA A 42 7.50 14.27 -11.48
N LYS A 43 7.00 13.81 -12.63
CA LYS A 43 5.90 12.84 -12.71
C LYS A 43 6.31 11.45 -12.21
N VAL A 44 7.56 11.05 -12.48
CA VAL A 44 8.10 9.73 -12.11
C VAL A 44 8.39 9.63 -10.60
N LEU A 45 9.12 10.62 -10.05
CA LEU A 45 9.48 10.68 -8.62
C LEU A 45 8.30 11.13 -7.74
N GLY A 46 7.47 12.03 -8.27
CA GLY A 46 6.47 12.76 -7.48
C GLY A 46 7.06 14.07 -7.00
N GLY A 47 6.35 15.17 -7.25
CA GLY A 47 6.87 16.51 -7.00
C GLY A 47 6.68 17.41 -8.21
N GLY A 48 5.42 17.72 -8.55
CA GLY A 48 5.17 18.96 -9.29
C GLY A 48 5.50 20.14 -8.37
N THR A 49 6.12 21.18 -8.91
CA THR A 49 6.59 22.43 -8.26
C THR A 49 5.81 22.80 -6.99
N GLY A 50 6.21 22.24 -5.85
CA GLY A 50 5.45 22.28 -4.60
C GLY A 50 5.74 21.07 -3.74
N ASP A 51 6.84 21.14 -2.98
CA ASP A 51 7.14 20.24 -1.88
C ASP A 51 5.89 19.98 -1.01
N GLY A 52 5.66 18.71 -0.67
CA GLY A 52 4.77 18.35 0.45
C GLY A 52 3.26 18.42 0.21
N LYS A 53 2.74 18.63 -1.01
CA LYS A 53 1.29 18.48 -1.24
C LYS A 53 0.88 17.01 -1.20
N ARG A 54 0.29 16.60 -0.07
CA ARG A 54 -0.44 15.32 0.11
C ARG A 54 -1.26 15.00 -1.15
N GLY A 55 -0.91 13.93 -1.86
CA GLY A 55 -1.71 13.39 -2.97
C GLY A 55 -1.06 13.35 -4.36
N SER A 56 0.19 13.80 -4.53
CA SER A 56 0.91 13.73 -5.81
C SER A 56 2.11 12.78 -5.79
N ALA A 57 1.93 11.59 -5.20
CA ALA A 57 2.92 10.52 -5.28
C ALA A 57 3.27 10.25 -6.76
N GLY A 58 4.56 10.15 -7.06
CA GLY A 58 5.05 9.80 -8.39
C GLY A 58 4.67 8.40 -8.79
N GLU A 59 4.82 8.09 -10.06
CA GLU A 59 4.49 6.77 -10.59
C GLU A 59 5.23 5.64 -9.86
N LEU A 60 6.53 5.80 -9.59
CA LEU A 60 7.33 4.78 -8.92
C LEU A 60 6.89 4.55 -7.47
N MET A 61 6.59 5.62 -6.74
CA MET A 61 6.07 5.52 -5.37
C MET A 61 4.70 4.83 -5.34
N ARG A 62 3.83 5.08 -6.33
CA ARG A 62 2.55 4.36 -6.47
C ARG A 62 2.73 2.90 -6.84
N ARG A 63 3.74 2.56 -7.65
CA ARG A 63 4.09 1.16 -7.95
C ARG A 63 4.56 0.46 -6.67
N LEU A 64 5.45 1.09 -5.88
CA LEU A 64 5.89 0.57 -4.59
C LEU A 64 4.71 0.34 -3.62
N ALA A 65 3.86 1.33 -3.41
CA ALA A 65 2.67 1.18 -2.56
C ALA A 65 1.75 0.03 -3.03
N ARG A 66 1.54 -0.14 -4.34
CA ARG A 66 0.74 -1.26 -4.87
C ARG A 66 1.38 -2.62 -4.63
N THR A 67 2.72 -2.72 -4.57
CA THR A 67 3.38 -4.00 -4.26
C THR A 67 3.06 -4.51 -2.86
N PHE A 68 2.64 -3.64 -1.93
CA PHE A 68 2.14 -4.05 -0.62
C PHE A 68 0.95 -5.01 -0.74
N TYR A 69 -0.03 -4.69 -1.59
CA TYR A 69 -1.25 -5.50 -1.77
C TYR A 69 -1.07 -6.64 -2.77
N TYR A 70 -0.41 -6.34 -3.89
CA TYR A 70 -0.42 -7.22 -5.07
C TYR A 70 0.92 -7.93 -5.32
N GLY A 71 1.95 -7.64 -4.52
CA GLY A 71 3.27 -8.24 -4.67
C GLY A 71 3.22 -9.74 -4.45
N LYS A 72 3.69 -10.51 -5.44
CA LYS A 72 3.86 -11.96 -5.32
C LYS A 72 5.34 -12.25 -5.43
N ARG A 73 5.88 -13.02 -4.48
CA ARG A 73 7.29 -13.40 -4.51
C ARG A 73 7.54 -14.33 -5.69
N VAL A 74 8.34 -13.87 -6.65
CA VAL A 74 8.74 -14.66 -7.83
C VAL A 74 10.25 -14.61 -7.99
N LEU A 75 10.85 -15.78 -8.15
CA LEU A 75 12.28 -15.92 -8.43
C LEU A 75 12.58 -15.39 -9.83
N ARG A 76 13.67 -14.63 -9.96
CA ARG A 76 14.16 -14.14 -11.26
C ARG A 76 14.58 -15.32 -12.15
N THR A 77 14.12 -15.31 -13.38
CA THR A 77 14.61 -16.20 -14.46
C THR A 77 15.02 -15.37 -15.67
N THR A 78 15.45 -16.02 -16.75
CA THR A 78 15.80 -15.33 -18.01
C THR A 78 14.66 -14.50 -18.58
N SER A 79 13.40 -14.94 -18.39
CA SER A 79 12.21 -14.31 -18.99
C SER A 79 11.25 -13.70 -17.97
N VAL A 80 11.52 -13.87 -16.68
CA VAL A 80 10.66 -13.39 -15.59
C VAL A 80 11.47 -12.50 -14.65
N PRO A 81 11.10 -11.22 -14.50
CA PRO A 81 11.76 -10.36 -13.53
C PRO A 81 11.49 -10.87 -12.12
N GLY A 82 12.52 -10.84 -11.27
CA GLY A 82 12.35 -11.13 -9.85
C GLY A 82 11.51 -10.03 -9.20
N VAL A 83 10.45 -10.41 -8.50
CA VAL A 83 9.55 -9.48 -7.83
C VAL A 83 9.34 -9.88 -6.37
N MET A 84 9.17 -8.89 -5.51
CA MET A 84 9.01 -9.10 -4.07
C MET A 84 7.57 -9.51 -3.72
N GLY A 85 7.42 -10.30 -2.65
CA GLY A 85 6.13 -10.56 -2.03
C GLY A 85 5.65 -9.34 -1.24
N GLY A 86 4.34 -9.08 -1.31
CA GLY A 86 3.65 -8.10 -0.48
C GLY A 86 3.02 -8.73 0.76
N PHE A 87 2.20 -7.95 1.47
CA PHE A 87 1.48 -8.37 2.66
C PHE A 87 0.60 -9.60 2.41
N ASP A 88 -0.23 -9.57 1.37
CA ASP A 88 -1.15 -10.66 1.00
C ASP A 88 -0.43 -11.95 0.60
N TYR A 89 0.84 -11.87 0.21
CA TYR A 89 1.65 -13.06 -0.07
C TYR A 89 2.15 -13.73 1.21
N PHE A 90 2.50 -12.93 2.23
CA PHE A 90 3.07 -13.44 3.47
C PHE A 90 2.01 -13.85 4.49
N VAL A 91 0.88 -13.15 4.59
CA VAL A 91 -0.20 -13.49 5.54
C VAL A 91 -1.08 -14.59 4.97
N THR A 92 -0.96 -15.79 5.55
CA THR A 92 -1.65 -17.02 5.14
C THR A 92 -2.42 -17.69 6.28
N THR A 93 -2.08 -17.42 7.53
CA THR A 93 -2.67 -18.04 8.72
C THR A 93 -4.03 -17.41 9.08
N ASN A 94 -4.04 -16.10 9.34
CA ASN A 94 -5.25 -15.37 9.76
C ASN A 94 -5.93 -14.76 8.53
N VAL A 95 -6.56 -15.61 7.72
CA VAL A 95 -7.19 -15.20 6.46
C VAL A 95 -8.64 -15.67 6.42
N THR A 96 -9.56 -14.75 6.63
CA THR A 96 -10.99 -14.98 6.39
C THR A 96 -11.35 -14.61 4.95
N THR A 97 -11.71 -15.62 4.16
CA THR A 97 -12.25 -15.44 2.81
C THR A 97 -13.75 -15.67 2.80
N LEU A 98 -14.47 -14.58 2.63
CA LEU A 98 -15.92 -14.54 2.55
C LEU A 98 -16.37 -14.95 1.14
N THR A 99 -17.16 -16.03 1.04
CA THR A 99 -17.64 -16.58 -0.24
C THR A 99 -19.15 -16.42 -0.38
N GLY A 100 -19.64 -16.20 -1.61
CA GLY A 100 -21.08 -16.09 -1.88
C GLY A 100 -21.71 -14.73 -1.55
N THR A 101 -20.97 -13.62 -1.69
CA THR A 101 -21.44 -12.24 -1.43
C THR A 101 -21.91 -11.92 0.00
N PRO A 102 -21.28 -12.42 1.07
CA PRO A 102 -21.73 -12.12 2.42
C PRO A 102 -21.32 -10.69 2.79
N ALA A 103 -22.11 -10.07 3.69
CA ALA A 103 -21.78 -8.77 4.23
C ALA A 103 -20.58 -8.89 5.19
N LEU A 104 -19.71 -7.88 5.19
CA LEU A 104 -18.76 -7.70 6.29
C LEU A 104 -19.57 -7.46 7.57
N THR A 105 -19.23 -8.15 8.65
CA THR A 105 -19.87 -8.02 9.97
C THR A 105 -18.83 -7.60 11.00
N GLN A 106 -19.27 -7.01 12.12
CA GLN A 106 -18.41 -6.66 13.24
C GLN A 106 -17.70 -7.90 13.82
N LYS A 107 -18.41 -9.03 13.89
CA LYS A 107 -17.85 -10.31 14.35
C LYS A 107 -16.63 -10.74 13.53
N HIS A 108 -16.66 -10.62 12.20
CA HIS A 108 -15.49 -10.95 11.38
C HIS A 108 -14.26 -10.11 11.74
N LEU A 109 -14.47 -8.82 12.05
CA LEU A 109 -13.39 -7.93 12.44
C LEU A 109 -12.81 -8.32 13.81
N GLU A 110 -13.68 -8.51 14.80
CA GLU A 110 -13.28 -8.83 16.18
C GLU A 110 -12.63 -10.21 16.28
N ASP A 111 -13.18 -11.22 15.60
CA ASP A 111 -12.62 -12.58 15.55
C ASP A 111 -11.18 -12.56 14.98
N GLU A 112 -10.90 -11.77 13.93
CA GLU A 112 -9.54 -11.68 13.37
C GLU A 112 -8.57 -10.87 14.23
N ILE A 113 -9.06 -9.85 14.94
CA ILE A 113 -8.23 -9.13 15.92
C ILE A 113 -7.84 -10.08 17.06
N GLN A 114 -8.77 -10.91 17.53
CA GLN A 114 -8.48 -11.95 18.51
C GLN A 114 -7.46 -12.96 17.96
N ASN A 115 -7.61 -13.43 16.72
CA ASN A 115 -6.65 -14.35 16.11
C ASN A 115 -5.24 -13.75 16.05
N CYS A 116 -5.12 -12.45 15.74
CA CYS A 116 -3.84 -11.73 15.78
C CYS A 116 -3.25 -11.70 17.19
N TRP A 117 -4.09 -11.46 18.21
CA TRP A 117 -3.68 -11.46 19.61
C TRP A 117 -3.18 -12.84 20.08
N GLU A 118 -3.93 -13.90 19.78
CA GLU A 118 -3.55 -15.29 20.06
C GLU A 118 -2.26 -15.69 19.32
N GLY A 119 -2.01 -15.08 18.15
CA GLY A 119 -0.77 -15.18 17.38
C GLY A 119 0.41 -14.39 17.96
N GLY A 120 0.26 -13.73 19.11
CA GLY A 120 1.27 -12.90 19.76
C GLY A 120 1.51 -11.56 19.06
N GLY A 121 0.54 -11.07 18.28
CA GLY A 121 0.48 -9.73 17.73
C GLY A 121 -0.21 -8.73 18.64
N MET A 122 0.09 -7.45 18.46
CA MET A 122 -0.74 -6.38 19.00
C MET A 122 -1.13 -5.48 17.82
N PRO A 123 -2.19 -5.84 17.09
CA PRO A 123 -2.58 -5.09 15.90
C PRO A 123 -2.98 -3.67 16.27
N ASP A 124 -2.50 -2.70 15.50
CA ASP A 124 -2.67 -1.26 15.73
C ASP A 124 -3.30 -0.53 14.54
N THR A 125 -3.38 -1.18 13.38
CA THR A 125 -3.81 -0.52 12.15
C THR A 125 -4.72 -1.42 11.31
N ILE A 126 -5.82 -0.85 10.82
CA ILE A 126 -6.70 -1.42 9.81
C ILE A 126 -6.57 -0.62 8.52
N VAL A 127 -6.16 -1.26 7.44
CA VAL A 127 -6.10 -0.66 6.10
C VAL A 127 -7.28 -1.13 5.25
N VAL A 128 -8.01 -0.16 4.71
CA VAL A 128 -9.25 -0.38 3.94
C VAL A 128 -9.39 0.59 2.78
N ASN A 129 -10.17 0.18 1.77
CA ASN A 129 -10.73 1.11 0.79
C ASN A 129 -12.02 1.78 1.34
N GLY A 130 -12.58 2.74 0.59
CA GLY A 130 -13.71 3.56 0.99
C GLY A 130 -14.98 2.76 1.33
N TRP A 131 -15.24 1.64 0.65
CA TRP A 131 -16.37 0.77 1.00
C TRP A 131 -16.19 0.17 2.40
N GLY A 132 -15.04 -0.46 2.65
CA GLY A 132 -14.71 -1.07 3.95
C GLY A 132 -14.77 -0.05 5.08
N LYS A 133 -14.19 1.14 4.87
CA LYS A 133 -14.23 2.23 5.85
C LYS A 133 -15.66 2.64 6.22
N ARG A 134 -16.56 2.81 5.24
CA ARG A 134 -17.96 3.15 5.51
C ARG A 134 -18.69 2.08 6.32
N LYS A 135 -18.34 0.81 6.10
CA LYS A 135 -18.96 -0.32 6.80
C LYS A 135 -18.44 -0.50 8.21
N ILE A 136 -17.15 -0.32 8.43
CA ILE A 136 -16.59 -0.24 9.79
C ILE A 136 -17.25 0.93 10.55
N THR A 137 -17.36 2.12 9.94
CA THR A 137 -18.07 3.25 10.54
C THR A 137 -19.51 2.89 10.93
N SER A 138 -20.20 2.05 10.15
CA SER A 138 -21.58 1.64 10.45
C SER A 138 -21.71 0.69 11.64
N PHE A 139 -20.69 -0.12 11.95
CA PHE A 139 -20.72 -1.03 13.10
C PHE A 139 -20.73 -0.27 14.43
N TYR A 140 -19.96 0.82 14.50
CA TYR A 140 -19.77 1.57 15.73
C TYR A 140 -20.60 2.85 15.81
N LYS A 141 -21.42 3.14 14.78
CA LYS A 141 -22.16 4.41 14.66
C LYS A 141 -23.03 4.69 15.88
N ASP A 142 -23.68 3.67 16.44
CA ASP A 142 -24.60 3.81 17.57
C ASP A 142 -23.88 3.96 18.92
N ALA A 143 -22.59 3.59 18.97
CA ALA A 143 -21.74 3.74 20.15
C ALA A 143 -21.01 5.09 20.20
N VAL A 144 -20.97 5.84 19.10
CA VAL A 144 -20.26 7.13 19.05
C VAL A 144 -21.11 8.24 19.64
N ARG A 145 -20.59 8.89 20.69
CA ARG A 145 -21.11 10.17 21.19
C ARG A 145 -20.46 11.30 20.40
N THR A 146 -21.20 11.89 19.47
CA THR A 146 -20.73 13.05 18.68
C THR A 146 -21.04 14.35 19.40
N ASP A 147 -20.04 15.22 19.56
CA ASP A 147 -20.27 16.60 19.99
C ASP A 147 -21.03 17.38 18.91
N ARG A 148 -22.11 18.04 19.30
CA ARG A 148 -23.03 18.70 18.38
C ARG A 148 -22.37 19.96 17.79
N SER A 149 -22.08 19.95 16.49
CA SER A 149 -21.57 21.12 15.75
C SER A 149 -22.65 21.67 14.82
N GLU A 150 -22.81 22.99 14.78
CA GLU A 150 -23.74 23.66 13.85
C GLU A 150 -23.18 23.77 12.42
N LYS A 151 -21.86 23.60 12.23
CA LYS A 151 -21.16 23.78 10.95
C LYS A 151 -20.67 22.48 10.30
N MET A 152 -20.73 21.36 11.02
CA MET A 152 -20.18 20.07 10.58
C MET A 152 -21.19 18.95 10.85
N GLY A 153 -21.60 18.26 9.79
CA GLY A 153 -22.54 17.13 9.87
C GLY A 153 -21.87 15.80 9.54
N GLY A 154 -22.18 14.77 10.33
CA GLY A 154 -21.74 13.40 10.11
C GLY A 154 -20.74 12.89 11.14
N THR A 155 -20.65 11.57 11.26
CA THR A 155 -19.73 10.88 12.16
C THR A 155 -18.71 10.11 11.31
N VAL A 156 -17.43 10.41 11.51
CA VAL A 156 -16.32 9.67 10.90
C VAL A 156 -15.53 9.04 12.03
N ILE A 157 -15.29 7.73 11.91
CA ILE A 157 -14.51 6.97 12.88
C ILE A 157 -13.09 6.85 12.32
N SER A 158 -12.12 7.39 13.05
CA SER A 158 -10.69 7.34 12.71
C SER A 158 -9.97 6.19 13.39
N SER A 159 -10.35 5.85 14.62
CA SER A 159 -9.83 4.71 15.38
C SER A 159 -10.97 3.95 16.05
N VAL A 160 -10.75 2.68 16.34
CA VAL A 160 -11.69 1.81 17.05
C VAL A 160 -10.97 1.21 18.25
N THR A 161 -11.56 1.35 19.43
CA THR A 161 -11.10 0.67 20.64
C THR A 161 -11.76 -0.70 20.73
N THR A 162 -10.96 -1.74 20.79
CA THR A 162 -11.38 -3.13 20.98
C THR A 162 -10.83 -3.66 22.30
N GLU A 163 -11.27 -4.86 22.72
CA GLU A 163 -10.76 -5.52 23.93
C GLU A 163 -9.25 -5.81 23.86
N PHE A 164 -8.68 -5.84 22.65
CA PHE A 164 -7.27 -6.14 22.39
C PHE A 164 -6.41 -4.90 22.14
N GLY A 165 -7.00 -3.70 22.19
CA GLY A 165 -6.29 -2.43 21.96
C GLY A 165 -7.03 -1.46 21.04
N GLU A 166 -6.39 -0.32 20.77
CA GLU A 166 -6.87 0.69 19.82
C GLU A 166 -6.27 0.47 18.44
N LEU A 167 -7.12 0.48 17.41
CA LEU A 167 -6.72 0.30 16.01
C LEU A 167 -7.11 1.52 15.17
N ASP A 168 -6.13 2.07 14.45
CA ASP A 168 -6.31 3.18 13.51
C ASP A 168 -6.85 2.70 12.17
N ILE A 169 -7.88 3.37 11.63
CA ILE A 169 -8.48 3.05 10.33
C ILE A 169 -7.89 3.94 9.23
N VAL A 170 -6.90 3.39 8.55
CA VAL A 170 -6.23 4.02 7.41
C VAL A 170 -7.00 3.76 6.12
N LEU A 171 -7.38 4.84 5.45
CA LEU A 171 -8.03 4.78 4.14
C LEU A 171 -6.97 4.80 3.04
N ASP A 172 -6.90 3.73 2.25
CA ASP A 172 -6.07 3.67 1.05
C ASP A 172 -6.90 3.36 -0.19
N ARG A 173 -6.69 4.15 -1.24
CA ARG A 173 -7.33 3.99 -2.55
C ARG A 173 -6.84 2.75 -3.29
N TRP A 174 -5.59 2.32 -3.05
CA TRP A 174 -5.01 1.17 -3.74
C TRP A 174 -5.32 -0.18 -3.07
N SER A 175 -5.85 -0.16 -1.84
CA SER A 175 -6.36 -1.38 -1.20
C SER A 175 -7.54 -1.94 -2.03
N PRO A 176 -7.61 -3.25 -2.30
CA PRO A 176 -8.75 -3.83 -3.01
C PRO A 176 -10.07 -3.58 -2.26
N THR A 177 -11.12 -3.20 -2.99
CA THR A 177 -12.39 -2.71 -2.41
C THR A 177 -13.10 -3.74 -1.55
N ASN A 178 -12.98 -5.02 -1.87
CA ASN A 178 -13.59 -6.17 -1.20
C ASN A 178 -12.65 -6.82 -0.18
N SER A 179 -11.63 -6.09 0.30
CA SER A 179 -10.67 -6.61 1.28
C SER A 179 -10.28 -5.54 2.30
N LEU A 180 -9.90 -6.00 3.49
CA LEU A 180 -9.30 -5.20 4.55
C LEU A 180 -8.16 -5.98 5.19
N ARG A 181 -7.20 -5.24 5.74
CA ARG A 181 -5.99 -5.80 6.36
C ARG A 181 -5.84 -5.26 7.77
N ILE A 182 -5.58 -6.15 8.71
CA ILE A 182 -5.32 -5.84 10.11
C ILE A 182 -3.85 -6.10 10.35
N MET A 183 -3.14 -5.15 10.93
CA MET A 183 -1.69 -5.14 10.93
C MET A 183 -1.15 -4.67 12.27
N ASP A 184 0.02 -5.20 12.61
CA ASP A 184 0.90 -4.69 13.67
C ASP A 184 2.05 -3.93 12.99
N THR A 185 1.99 -2.59 12.97
CA THR A 185 2.96 -1.77 12.22
C THR A 185 4.40 -1.95 12.66
N LYS A 186 4.64 -2.44 13.90
CA LYS A 186 6.00 -2.67 14.42
C LYS A 186 6.65 -3.92 13.82
N LYS A 187 5.86 -4.78 13.17
CA LYS A 187 6.31 -6.07 12.62
C LYS A 187 6.28 -6.12 11.09
N LEU A 188 6.11 -4.99 10.41
CA LEU A 188 6.21 -4.90 8.97
C LEU A 188 6.88 -3.60 8.54
N GLY A 189 7.44 -3.59 7.33
CA GLY A 189 8.04 -2.37 6.80
C GLY A 189 8.71 -2.55 5.45
N TRP A 190 8.99 -1.42 4.82
CA TRP A 190 9.83 -1.36 3.64
C TRP A 190 11.30 -1.33 4.06
N LEU A 191 12.11 -2.16 3.42
CA LEU A 191 13.56 -2.09 3.50
C LEU A 191 14.08 -1.51 2.18
N THR A 192 14.71 -0.34 2.28
CA THR A 192 15.37 0.31 1.16
C THR A 192 16.80 -0.21 1.04
N ILE A 193 17.11 -0.84 -0.08
CA ILE A 193 18.46 -1.31 -0.41
C ILE A 193 19.19 -0.18 -1.14
N ASP A 194 18.51 0.41 -2.11
CA ASP A 194 18.98 1.59 -2.85
C ASP A 194 17.81 2.57 -3.02
N PRO A 195 17.88 3.78 -2.45
CA PRO A 195 16.79 4.75 -2.59
C PRO A 195 16.62 5.21 -4.04
N PHE A 196 15.41 5.68 -4.37
CA PHE A 196 15.16 6.26 -5.68
C PHE A 196 16.12 7.42 -5.98
N HIS A 197 16.90 7.28 -7.04
CA HIS A 197 17.80 8.29 -7.54
C HIS A 197 17.70 8.40 -9.06
N PHE A 198 18.17 9.53 -9.59
CA PHE A 198 18.20 9.79 -11.03
C PHE A 198 19.57 9.46 -11.60
N GLU A 199 19.58 8.81 -12.76
CA GLU A 199 20.77 8.47 -13.55
C GLU A 199 20.57 8.96 -14.99
N GLU A 200 21.60 9.62 -15.54
CA GLU A 200 21.61 9.99 -16.96
C GLU A 200 21.97 8.79 -17.83
N LEU A 201 21.20 8.57 -18.89
CA LEU A 201 21.43 7.47 -19.83
C LEU A 201 22.12 7.97 -21.10
N ALA A 202 22.97 7.12 -21.68
CA ALA A 202 23.65 7.41 -22.93
C ALA A 202 22.65 7.69 -24.06
N LYS A 203 22.99 8.68 -24.89
CA LYS A 203 22.19 9.04 -26.06
C LYS A 203 22.24 7.92 -27.11
N THR A 204 21.08 7.49 -27.56
CA THR A 204 20.91 6.47 -28.61
C THR A 204 20.20 7.03 -29.85
N GLY A 205 20.10 8.36 -29.96
CA GLY A 205 19.53 9.11 -31.09
C GLY A 205 19.36 10.59 -30.74
N ASP A 206 18.54 11.33 -31.50
CA ASP A 206 18.27 12.77 -31.25
C ASP A 206 17.24 13.00 -30.13
N TYR A 207 17.53 12.41 -28.97
CA TYR A 207 16.73 12.50 -27.75
C TYR A 207 17.62 12.45 -26.51
N THR A 208 17.19 13.15 -25.46
CA THR A 208 17.79 13.12 -24.12
C THR A 208 17.10 12.02 -23.30
N ARG A 209 17.89 11.22 -22.59
CA ARG A 209 17.42 10.08 -21.79
C ARG A 209 17.94 10.16 -20.37
N GLY A 210 17.13 9.72 -19.43
CA GLY A 210 17.54 9.42 -18.07
C GLY A 210 16.59 8.40 -17.47
N GLN A 211 16.97 7.82 -16.34
CA GLN A 211 16.12 6.91 -15.60
C GLN A 211 16.07 7.29 -14.14
N VAL A 212 14.96 6.94 -13.50
CA VAL A 212 14.89 6.91 -12.04
C VAL A 212 14.85 5.45 -11.64
N VAL A 213 15.76 5.02 -10.75
CA VAL A 213 15.88 3.65 -10.29
C VAL A 213 15.99 3.60 -8.78
N GLY A 214 15.46 2.54 -8.17
CA GLY A 214 15.61 2.23 -6.75
C GLY A 214 15.29 0.77 -6.45
N ASP A 215 15.94 0.23 -5.43
CA ASP A 215 15.81 -1.16 -5.00
C ASP A 215 15.16 -1.23 -3.62
N TYR A 216 14.04 -1.96 -3.55
CA TYR A 216 13.26 -2.11 -2.34
C TYR A 216 12.95 -3.58 -2.09
N THR A 217 12.76 -3.92 -0.82
CA THR A 217 12.12 -5.17 -0.41
C THR A 217 11.12 -4.90 0.72
N PHE A 218 10.23 -5.86 0.97
CA PHE A 218 9.24 -5.79 2.04
C PHE A 218 9.55 -6.84 3.10
N ALA A 219 9.60 -6.41 4.35
CA ALA A 219 9.78 -7.29 5.49
C ALA A 219 8.47 -7.44 6.25
N LEU A 220 8.11 -8.69 6.54
CA LEU A 220 7.00 -9.03 7.41
C LEU A 220 7.49 -10.06 8.44
N CYS A 221 7.45 -9.64 9.69
CA CYS A 221 7.80 -10.45 10.85
C CYS A 221 6.53 -10.93 11.53
N ASN A 222 6.59 -12.14 12.10
CA ASN A 222 5.46 -12.82 12.74
C ASN A 222 4.15 -12.69 11.95
N GLU A 223 4.01 -13.50 10.92
CA GLU A 223 2.80 -13.57 10.09
C GLU A 223 1.49 -13.58 10.88
N LYS A 224 1.47 -14.30 12.01
CA LYS A 224 0.30 -14.45 12.87
C LYS A 224 -0.10 -13.19 13.62
N ALA A 225 0.71 -12.13 13.60
CA ALA A 225 0.36 -10.83 14.17
C ALA A 225 -0.54 -9.99 13.26
N HIS A 226 -0.81 -10.47 12.03
CA HIS A 226 -1.53 -9.76 10.99
C HIS A 226 -2.69 -10.62 10.49
N ALA A 227 -3.71 -9.99 9.90
CA ALA A 227 -4.85 -10.69 9.34
C ALA A 227 -5.40 -10.04 8.06
N ILE A 228 -6.12 -10.84 7.27
CA ILE A 228 -6.80 -10.41 6.05
C ILE A 228 -8.25 -10.87 6.11
N ILE A 229 -9.17 -9.94 5.85
CA ILE A 229 -10.56 -10.28 5.54
C ILE A 229 -10.83 -9.88 4.10
N SER A 230 -11.22 -10.83 3.27
CA SER A 230 -11.44 -10.63 1.84
C SER A 230 -12.76 -11.24 1.37
N GLY A 231 -13.26 -10.79 0.22
CA GLY A 231 -14.44 -11.38 -0.43
C GLY A 231 -15.80 -10.85 0.06
N PHE A 232 -15.83 -9.85 0.94
CA PHE A 232 -17.10 -9.22 1.34
C PHE A 232 -17.77 -8.52 0.15
N SER A 233 -19.11 -8.60 0.11
CA SER A 233 -19.90 -7.97 -0.94
C SER A 233 -19.74 -6.45 -0.92
N THR A 234 -19.44 -5.87 -2.08
CA THR A 234 -19.35 -4.41 -2.25
C THR A 234 -20.58 -3.82 -2.95
N SER A 235 -21.59 -4.64 -3.19
CA SER A 235 -22.86 -4.21 -3.78
C SER A 235 -23.58 -3.22 -2.86
N LYS A 236 -24.33 -2.30 -3.48
CA LYS A 236 -25.18 -1.36 -2.76
C LYS A 236 -26.46 -2.03 -2.30
#